data_AF-A0A662HIN1-F1
#
_entry.id   AF-A0A662HIN1-F1
#
_cell.length_a   1.000
_cell.length_b   1.000
_cell.length_c   1.000
_cell.angle_alpha   90.00
_cell.angle_beta   90.00
_cell.angle_gamma   90.00
#
_symmetry.space_group_name_H-M   'P 1'
#
loop_
_entity.id
_entity.type
_entity.pdbx_description
1 polymer ?
#
loop_
_entity_poly.entity_id
_entity_poly.type
_entity_poly.pdbx_seq_one_letter_code
_entity_poly.pdbx_strand_id
1 'polypeptide(L)'
;MWNNNVASWTKAKKLLYRKFRERCPDIPTHYIHEAIRDASQRLKSFKKLKKKGLAKTDKPAVRRWSVGCDNQLWKLTLEGVRIAAHKGRVNIPLQFHKLFWRYYNNGWMLRSSARWKLIGDKLFLYVVF
;
A
#
# COMPACT_ATOMS: atom_id res chain seq x y z
N MET A 1 -19.02 -22.04 -1.34
CA MET A 1 -19.29 -20.85 -2.18
C MET A 1 -18.81 -19.60 -1.43
N TRP A 2 -17.88 -18.81 -1.99
CA TRP A 2 -17.43 -17.53 -1.38
C TRP A 2 -18.50 -16.46 -1.63
N ASN A 3 -19.60 -16.47 -0.87
CA ASN A 3 -20.80 -15.70 -1.20
C ASN A 3 -20.82 -14.25 -0.66
N ASN A 4 -19.75 -13.81 -0.01
CA ASN A 4 -19.67 -12.41 0.42
C ASN A 4 -19.19 -11.58 -0.77
N ASN A 5 -20.12 -10.89 -1.44
CA ASN A 5 -19.89 -10.00 -2.58
C ASN A 5 -19.12 -8.72 -2.19
N VAL A 6 -18.18 -8.84 -1.25
CA VAL A 6 -17.35 -7.77 -0.68
C VAL A 6 -16.11 -7.61 -1.55
N ALA A 7 -16.32 -7.24 -2.81
CA ALA A 7 -15.23 -6.83 -3.69
C ALA A 7 -15.00 -5.31 -3.62
N SER A 8 -16.02 -4.53 -3.23
CA SER A 8 -15.92 -3.08 -3.12
C SER A 8 -15.13 -2.67 -1.88
N TRP A 9 -14.20 -1.73 -2.04
CA TRP A 9 -13.39 -1.16 -0.96
C TRP A 9 -14.24 -0.60 0.17
N THR A 10 -15.31 0.13 -0.14
CA THR A 10 -16.20 0.71 0.89
C THR A 10 -16.85 -0.36 1.76
N LYS A 11 -17.32 -1.45 1.15
CA LYS A 11 -17.90 -2.59 1.87
C LYS A 11 -16.84 -3.32 2.70
N ALA A 12 -15.65 -3.54 2.13
CA ALA A 12 -14.55 -4.18 2.82
C ALA A 12 -14.08 -3.35 4.03
N LYS A 13 -14.00 -2.03 3.88
CA LYS A 13 -13.66 -1.10 4.96
C LYS A 13 -14.71 -1.16 6.07
N LYS A 14 -16.01 -1.05 5.76
CA LYS A 14 -17.08 -1.14 6.76
C LYS A 14 -17.03 -2.45 7.56
N LEU A 15 -16.73 -3.57 6.90
CA LEU A 15 -16.71 -4.89 7.53
C LEU A 15 -15.43 -5.15 8.34
N LEU A 16 -14.28 -4.77 7.81
CA LEU A 16 -12.98 -5.21 8.33
C LEU A 16 -12.28 -4.17 9.20
N TYR A 17 -12.61 -2.88 9.04
CA TYR A 17 -11.90 -1.80 9.73
C TYR A 17 -11.92 -1.97 11.24
N ARG A 18 -13.10 -2.17 11.85
CA ARG A 18 -13.24 -2.32 13.31
C ARG A 18 -12.35 -3.45 13.83
N LYS A 19 -12.43 -4.62 13.19
CA LYS A 19 -11.64 -5.80 13.55
C LYS A 19 -10.13 -5.54 13.50
N PHE A 20 -9.64 -4.87 12.46
CA PHE A 20 -8.20 -4.56 12.35
C PHE A 20 -7.78 -3.43 13.29
N ARG A 21 -8.67 -2.47 13.57
CA ARG A 21 -8.39 -1.39 14.51
C ARG A 21 -8.25 -1.91 15.93
N GLU A 22 -9.10 -2.85 16.34
CA GLU A 22 -9.00 -3.53 17.64
C GLU A 22 -7.72 -4.37 17.75
N ARG A 23 -7.34 -5.07 16.67
CA ARG A 23 -6.12 -5.91 16.67
C ARG A 23 -4.82 -5.10 16.65
N CYS A 24 -4.83 -3.93 16.01
CA CYS A 24 -3.64 -3.10 15.80
C CYS A 24 -3.91 -1.65 16.25
N PRO A 25 -4.06 -1.40 17.56
CA PRO A 25 -4.44 -0.08 18.09
C PRO A 25 -3.37 0.99 17.85
N ASP A 26 -2.10 0.62 17.84
CA ASP A 26 -1.01 1.60 17.73
C ASP A 26 -0.69 1.97 16.28
N ILE A 27 -1.19 1.21 15.30
CA ILE A 27 -0.91 1.50 13.89
C ILE A 27 -1.76 2.69 13.44
N PRO A 28 -1.18 3.69 12.74
CA PRO A 28 -1.95 4.77 12.16
C PRO A 28 -3.09 4.26 11.27
N THR A 29 -4.28 4.80 11.46
CA THR A 29 -5.54 4.38 10.83
C THR A 29 -5.44 4.21 9.31
N HIS A 30 -4.70 5.09 8.64
CA HIS A 30 -4.58 5.09 7.19
C HIS A 30 -3.83 3.86 6.64
N TYR A 31 -2.95 3.21 7.42
CA TYR A 31 -2.35 1.93 7.00
C TYR A 31 -3.39 0.83 6.91
N ILE A 32 -4.36 0.81 7.82
CA ILE A 32 -5.47 -0.15 7.80
C ILE A 32 -6.34 0.12 6.57
N HIS A 33 -6.62 1.39 6.26
CA HIS A 33 -7.37 1.75 5.05
C HIS A 33 -6.67 1.27 3.77
N GLU A 34 -5.37 1.49 3.64
CA GLU A 34 -4.58 1.08 2.48
C GLU A 34 -4.44 -0.44 2.37
N ALA A 35 -4.26 -1.16 3.47
CA ALA A 35 -4.25 -2.62 3.47
C ALA A 35 -5.59 -3.20 2.99
N ILE A 36 -6.72 -2.66 3.46
CA ILE A 36 -8.06 -3.07 3.02
C ILE A 36 -8.29 -2.71 1.55
N ARG A 37 -7.79 -1.54 1.10
CA ARG A 37 -7.85 -1.11 -0.31
C ARG A 37 -7.10 -2.09 -1.22
N ASP A 38 -5.86 -2.42 -0.87
CA ASP A 38 -5.03 -3.37 -1.63
C ASP A 38 -5.70 -4.75 -1.69
N ALA A 39 -6.16 -5.27 -0.55
CA ALA A 39 -6.87 -6.56 -0.50
C ALA A 39 -8.12 -6.58 -1.37
N SER A 40 -8.92 -5.50 -1.35
CA SER A 40 -10.12 -5.36 -2.19
C SER A 40 -9.77 -5.33 -3.68
N GLN A 41 -8.71 -4.61 -4.06
CA GLN A 41 -8.27 -4.52 -5.44
C GLN A 41 -7.73 -5.85 -5.96
N ARG A 42 -6.95 -6.57 -5.15
CA ARG A 42 -6.49 -7.93 -5.47
C ARG A 42 -7.66 -8.90 -5.65
N LEU A 43 -8.66 -8.85 -4.77
CA LEU A 43 -9.86 -9.69 -4.89
C LEU A 43 -10.67 -9.37 -6.15
N LYS A 44 -10.86 -8.08 -6.48
CA LYS A 44 -11.50 -7.66 -7.74
C LYS A 44 -10.75 -8.20 -8.97
N SER A 45 -9.43 -8.03 -8.98
CA SER A 45 -8.57 -8.51 -10.06
C SER A 45 -8.66 -10.04 -10.22
N PHE A 46 -8.57 -10.77 -9.10
CA PHE A 46 -8.71 -12.22 -9.09
C PHE A 46 -10.07 -12.68 -9.63
N LYS A 47 -11.18 -12.05 -9.20
CA LYS A 47 -12.52 -12.37 -9.73
C LYS A 47 -12.60 -12.13 -11.24
N LYS A 48 -12.00 -11.05 -11.75
CA LYS A 48 -11.93 -10.75 -13.19
C LYS A 48 -11.14 -11.81 -13.95
N LEU A 49 -10.00 -12.25 -13.42
CA LEU A 49 -9.18 -13.32 -14.02
C LEU A 49 -9.91 -14.67 -13.99
N LYS A 50 -10.58 -15.01 -12.88
CA LYS A 50 -11.35 -16.25 -12.75
C LYS A 50 -12.51 -16.31 -13.73
N LYS A 51 -13.24 -15.20 -13.92
CA LYS A 51 -14.30 -15.10 -14.94
C LYS A 51 -13.77 -15.33 -16.36
N LYS A 52 -12.51 -14.98 -16.63
CA LYS A 52 -11.85 -15.18 -17.93
C LYS A 52 -11.19 -16.55 -18.08
N GLY A 53 -11.26 -17.44 -17.09
CA GLY A 53 -10.52 -18.71 -17.10
C GLY A 53 -8.99 -18.55 -16.99
N LEU A 54 -8.49 -17.36 -16.66
CA LEU A 54 -7.05 -17.05 -16.58
C LEU A 54 -6.48 -17.20 -15.17
N ALA A 55 -7.33 -17.50 -14.17
CA ALA A 55 -6.88 -17.71 -12.81
C ALA A 55 -6.21 -19.08 -12.67
N LYS A 56 -4.93 -19.09 -12.28
CA LYS A 56 -4.14 -20.31 -12.07
C LYS A 56 -4.41 -21.02 -10.74
N THR A 57 -5.21 -20.42 -9.86
CA THR A 57 -5.49 -20.92 -8.51
C THR A 57 -6.96 -20.78 -8.18
N ASP A 58 -7.50 -21.65 -7.32
CA ASP A 58 -8.92 -21.62 -6.95
C ASP A 58 -9.31 -20.42 -6.10
N LYS A 59 -8.36 -19.91 -5.34
CA LYS A 59 -8.48 -18.79 -4.41
C LYS A 59 -7.37 -17.74 -4.64
N PRO A 60 -7.60 -16.46 -4.31
CA PRO A 60 -6.55 -15.45 -4.39
C PRO A 60 -5.43 -15.79 -3.40
N ALA A 61 -4.19 -15.78 -3.89
CA ALA A 61 -2.99 -16.00 -3.08
C ALA A 61 -2.08 -14.77 -3.13
N VAL A 62 -1.65 -14.30 -1.95
CA VAL A 62 -0.70 -13.18 -1.84
C VAL A 62 0.70 -13.76 -1.69
N ARG A 63 1.49 -13.74 -2.78
CA ARG A 63 2.89 -14.20 -2.78
C ARG A 63 3.89 -13.10 -2.43
N ARG A 64 3.55 -11.85 -2.75
CA ARG A 64 4.37 -10.67 -2.52
C ARG A 64 3.48 -9.54 -2.00
N TRP A 65 4.00 -8.80 -1.04
CA TRP A 65 3.30 -7.68 -0.42
C TRP A 65 4.19 -6.45 -0.37
N SER A 66 3.54 -5.31 -0.22
CA SER A 66 4.12 -3.98 -0.05
C SER A 66 3.15 -3.18 0.79
N VAL A 67 3.63 -2.23 1.59
CA VAL A 67 2.79 -1.38 2.42
C VAL A 67 2.52 -0.09 1.67
N GLY A 68 1.24 0.17 1.37
CA GLY A 68 0.82 1.43 0.79
C GLY A 68 0.89 2.57 1.80
N CYS A 69 1.37 3.72 1.34
CA CYS A 69 1.28 4.98 2.06
C CYS A 69 0.49 5.98 1.23
N ASP A 70 -0.64 6.45 1.77
CA ASP A 70 -1.33 7.62 1.24
C ASP A 70 -0.68 8.91 1.75
N ASN A 71 -1.08 10.06 1.21
CA ASN A 71 -0.51 11.37 1.55
C ASN A 71 -0.52 11.74 3.03
N GLN A 72 -1.29 11.06 3.89
CA GLN A 72 -1.28 11.33 5.33
C GLN A 72 -0.16 10.57 6.06
N LEU A 73 0.24 9.43 5.50
CA LEU A 73 1.21 8.51 6.10
C LEU A 73 2.66 8.85 5.78
N TRP A 74 2.93 9.66 4.77
CA TRP A 74 4.31 9.98 4.39
C TRP A 74 4.47 11.40 3.84
N LYS A 75 5.71 11.89 3.90
CA LYS A 75 6.16 13.10 3.22
C LYS A 75 7.60 12.93 2.78
N LEU A 76 7.87 13.15 1.50
CA LEU A 76 9.22 13.15 0.95
C LEU A 76 9.90 14.50 1.19
N THR A 77 11.17 14.48 1.57
CA THR A 77 12.07 15.63 1.65
C THR A 77 13.39 15.29 0.95
N LEU A 78 14.25 16.28 0.68
CA LEU A 78 15.58 16.00 0.12
C LEU A 78 16.52 15.30 1.12
N GLU A 79 16.21 15.36 2.41
CA GLU A 79 16.96 14.70 3.49
C GLU A 79 16.48 13.27 3.78
N GLY A 80 15.36 12.84 3.18
CA GLY A 80 14.79 11.52 3.42
C GLY A 80 13.27 11.48 3.27
N VAL A 81 12.64 10.56 4.00
CA VAL A 81 11.19 10.41 4.04
C VAL A 81 10.69 10.33 5.46
N ARG A 82 9.73 11.18 5.77
CA ARG A 82 8.98 11.12 7.02
C ARG A 82 7.84 10.15 6.84
N ILE A 83 7.73 9.16 7.72
CA ILE A 83 6.62 8.21 7.77
C ILE A 83 5.88 8.32 9.10
N ALA A 84 4.56 8.12 9.08
CA ALA A 84 3.79 7.93 10.29
C ALA A 84 4.09 6.55 10.86
N ALA A 85 4.46 6.48 12.13
CA ALA A 85 4.66 5.25 12.88
C ALA A 85 3.81 5.28 14.15
N HIS A 86 3.85 4.18 14.90
CA HIS A 86 3.04 3.98 16.09
C HIS A 86 3.27 5.01 17.22
N LYS A 87 4.49 5.57 17.31
CA LYS A 87 4.88 6.59 18.30
C LYS A 87 5.03 8.00 17.70
N GLY A 88 4.48 8.25 16.52
CA GLY A 88 4.63 9.52 15.81
C GLY A 88 5.42 9.39 14.52
N ARG A 89 5.92 10.51 13.98
CA ARG A 89 6.61 10.51 12.69
C ARG A 89 8.09 10.19 12.85
N VAL A 90 8.58 9.26 12.02
CA VAL A 90 10.00 8.88 11.94
C VAL A 90 10.56 9.37 10.62
N ASN A 91 11.73 10.01 10.64
CA ASN A 91 12.46 10.36 9.42
C ASN A 91 13.45 9.26 9.07
N ILE A 92 13.33 8.71 7.86
CA ILE A 92 14.23 7.70 7.33
C ILE A 92 15.09 8.36 6.26
N PRO A 93 16.42 8.48 6.45
CA PRO A 93 17.32 8.95 5.40
C PRO A 93 17.18 8.07 4.15
N LEU A 94 17.14 8.69 2.98
CA LEU A 94 17.03 7.98 1.71
C LEU A 94 18.22 8.28 0.83
N GLN A 95 18.73 7.24 0.19
CA GLN A 95 19.59 7.39 -0.96
C GLN A 95 18.73 7.41 -2.22
N PHE A 96 18.65 8.56 -2.88
CA PHE A 96 17.90 8.71 -4.11
C PHE A 96 18.60 8.02 -5.27
N HIS A 97 17.84 7.19 -6.01
CA HIS A 97 18.31 6.58 -7.23
C HIS A 97 18.41 7.61 -8.37
N LYS A 98 19.31 7.43 -9.35
CA LYS A 98 19.46 8.33 -10.52
C LYS A 98 18.16 8.65 -11.26
N LEU A 99 17.20 7.72 -11.26
CA LEU A 99 15.88 7.93 -11.86
C LEU A 99 15.06 8.98 -11.12
N PHE A 100 15.17 9.06 -9.80
CA PHE A 100 14.50 10.10 -9.02
C PHE A 100 14.94 11.48 -9.50
N TRP A 101 16.25 11.72 -9.56
CA TRP A 101 16.82 12.98 -10.03
C TRP A 101 16.41 13.30 -11.46
N ARG A 102 16.40 12.29 -12.34
CA ARG A 102 15.93 12.47 -13.72
C ARG A 102 14.49 12.99 -13.77
N TYR A 103 13.55 12.41 -13.03
CA TYR A 103 12.15 12.85 -13.07
C TYR A 103 11.96 14.18 -12.33
N TYR A 104 12.54 14.31 -11.15
CA TYR A 104 12.44 15.52 -10.34
C TYR A 104 12.98 16.76 -11.07
N ASN A 105 14.17 16.66 -11.68
CA ASN A 105 14.79 17.78 -12.39
C ASN A 105 14.07 18.14 -13.69
N ASN A 106 13.32 17.20 -14.28
CA ASN A 106 12.50 17.45 -15.46
C ASN A 106 11.09 17.98 -15.10
N GLY A 107 10.87 18.42 -13.86
CA GLY A 107 9.61 19.04 -13.43
C GLY A 107 8.44 18.07 -13.24
N TRP A 108 8.69 16.76 -13.13
CA TRP A 108 7.62 15.79 -12.92
C TRP A 108 7.03 15.93 -11.51
N MET A 109 5.70 15.81 -11.41
CA MET A 109 5.00 15.99 -10.15
C MET A 109 4.86 14.67 -9.39
N LEU A 110 5.48 14.60 -8.21
CA LEU A 110 5.34 13.45 -7.31
C LEU A 110 3.86 13.20 -6.97
N ARG A 111 3.38 11.98 -7.23
CA ARG A 111 2.04 11.54 -6.84
C ARG A 111 1.96 11.35 -5.32
N SER A 112 0.75 11.50 -4.80
CA SER A 112 0.43 11.42 -3.36
C SER A 112 0.61 10.03 -2.73
N SER A 113 0.72 8.98 -3.55
CA SER A 113 0.81 7.60 -3.08
C SER A 113 2.22 7.04 -3.25
N ALA A 114 2.70 6.34 -2.24
CA ALA A 114 3.95 5.58 -2.30
C ALA A 114 3.74 4.16 -1.76
N ARG A 115 4.72 3.29 -2.00
CA ARG A 115 4.73 1.94 -1.44
C ARG A 115 6.08 1.59 -0.85
N TRP A 116 6.05 1.07 0.36
CA TRP A 116 7.19 0.46 1.01
C TRP A 116 7.27 -1.02 0.71
N LYS A 117 8.48 -1.52 0.51
CA LYS A 117 8.73 -2.94 0.30
C LYS A 117 10.02 -3.35 0.96
N LEU A 118 9.96 -4.43 1.74
CA LEU A 118 11.14 -5.08 2.29
C LEU A 118 11.67 -6.09 1.26
N ILE A 119 12.95 -6.02 0.94
CA ILE A 119 13.64 -6.98 0.06
C ILE A 119 14.92 -7.40 0.78
N GLY A 120 14.92 -8.61 1.33
CA GLY A 120 15.98 -9.05 2.24
C GLY A 120 15.95 -8.22 3.52
N ASP A 121 17.09 -7.62 3.85
CA ASP A 121 17.31 -6.69 4.95
C ASP A 121 17.12 -5.21 4.55
N LYS A 122 16.88 -4.93 3.25
CA LYS A 122 16.77 -3.56 2.72
C LYS A 122 15.31 -3.13 2.57
N LEU A 123 15.05 -1.89 3.00
CA LEU A 123 13.76 -1.24 2.84
C LEU A 123 13.77 -0.30 1.64
N PHE A 124 12.87 -0.54 0.68
CA PHE A 124 12.73 0.27 -0.53
C PHE A 124 11.45 1.11 -0.50
N LEU A 125 11.57 2.39 -0.84
CA LEU A 125 10.46 3.28 -1.13
C LEU A 125 10.23 3.36 -2.64
N TYR A 126 9.07 2.92 -3.09
CA TYR A 126 8.61 3.14 -4.46
C TYR A 126 7.70 4.37 -4.49
N VAL A 127 8.15 5.38 -5.22
CA VAL A 127 7.38 6.58 -5.53
C VAL A 127 6.92 6.56 -6.99
N VAL A 128 5.87 7.31 -7.28
CA VAL A 128 5.33 7.49 -8.63
C VAL A 128 5.33 8.98 -8.93
N PHE A 129 5.88 9.34 -10.08
CA PHE A 129 5.81 10.67 -10.68
C PHE A 129 4.71 10.70 -11.75
#